data_AF-A0A967GIR7-F1
#
_entry.id   AF-A0A967GIR7-F1
#
_cell.length_a   1.000
_cell.length_b   1.000
_cell.length_c   1.000
_cell.angle_alpha   90.00
_cell.angle_beta   90.00
_cell.angle_gamma   90.00
#
_symmetry.space_group_name_H-M   'P 1'
#
loop_
_entity.id
_entity.type
_entity.pdbx_description
1 polymer ?
#
loop_
_entity_poly.entity_id
_entity_poly.type
_entity_poly.pdbx_seq_one_letter_code
_entity_poly.pdbx_strand_id
1 'polypeptide(L)'
;LSVVTGARAPVSVGLLGNACEVLPELVRRGVRPDAVTDQTSAHDPLHGYLPEGWSVAEWERAARDDPDRVIADAKASMTKHVRAMLAF
;
A
#
# COMPACT_ATOMS: atom_id res chain seq x y z
N LEU A 1 -14.22 9.46 5.94
CA LEU A 1 -14.80 9.00 4.65
C LEU A 1 -15.93 9.90 4.13
N SER A 2 -16.14 11.11 4.66
CA SER A 2 -17.28 11.97 4.29
C SER A 2 -17.38 12.29 2.80
N VAL A 3 -16.24 12.42 2.11
CA VAL A 3 -16.18 12.62 0.65
C VAL A 3 -16.87 11.48 -0.10
N VAL A 4 -16.73 10.24 0.38
CA VAL A 4 -17.35 9.05 -0.25
C VAL A 4 -18.78 8.85 0.24
N THR A 5 -19.01 8.88 1.56
CA THR A 5 -20.34 8.59 2.13
C THR A 5 -21.38 9.69 1.88
N GLY A 6 -20.94 10.91 1.58
CA GLY A 6 -21.80 12.06 1.28
C GLY A 6 -21.99 12.32 -0.21
N ALA A 7 -21.37 11.53 -1.10
CA ALA A 7 -21.45 11.74 -2.54
C ALA A 7 -22.85 11.41 -3.08
N ARG A 8 -23.38 12.25 -3.98
CA ARG A 8 -24.69 12.06 -4.64
C ARG A 8 -24.61 11.28 -5.96
N ALA A 9 -23.40 10.99 -6.42
CA ALA A 9 -23.08 10.26 -7.64
C ALA A 9 -21.75 9.49 -7.40
N PRO A 10 -21.39 8.52 -8.25
CA PRO A 10 -20.11 7.81 -8.12
C PRO A 10 -18.92 8.79 -8.12
N VAL A 11 -18.00 8.59 -7.18
CA VAL A 11 -16.78 9.40 -7.03
C VAL A 11 -15.56 8.50 -6.91
N SER A 12 -14.44 8.93 -7.48
CA SER A 12 -13.12 8.32 -7.29
C SER A 12 -12.23 9.28 -6.50
N VAL A 13 -11.49 8.75 -5.53
CA VAL A 13 -10.61 9.53 -4.64
C VAL A 13 -9.21 8.92 -4.68
N GLY A 14 -8.24 9.69 -5.15
CA GLY A 14 -6.82 9.34 -5.02
C GLY A 14 -6.29 9.77 -3.66
N LEU A 15 -5.79 8.84 -2.87
CA LEU A 15 -5.11 9.11 -1.60
C LEU A 15 -3.62 8.82 -1.76
N LEU A 16 -2.80 9.87 -1.71
CA LEU A 16 -1.34 9.72 -1.71
C LEU A 16 -0.87 9.08 -0.39
N GLY A 17 -0.21 7.92 -0.47
CA GLY A 17 0.35 7.21 0.67
C GLY A 17 0.81 5.80 0.28
N ASN A 18 1.41 5.07 1.24
CA ASN A 18 1.77 3.66 1.04
C ASN A 18 0.60 2.76 1.46
N ALA A 19 0.18 1.83 0.60
CA ALA A 19 -0.91 0.90 0.90
C ALA A 19 -0.63 0.04 2.16
N CYS A 20 0.65 -0.26 2.44
CA CYS A 20 1.09 -1.00 3.62
C CYS A 20 0.89 -0.22 4.93
N GLU A 21 0.67 1.09 4.86
CA GLU A 21 0.37 1.97 6.00
C GLU A 21 -1.12 2.28 6.05
N VAL A 22 -1.71 2.61 4.89
CA VAL A 22 -3.09 3.06 4.77
C VAL A 22 -4.08 1.93 5.08
N LEU A 23 -3.92 0.74 4.50
CA LEU A 23 -4.90 -0.34 4.71
C LEU A 23 -4.94 -0.84 6.16
N PRO A 24 -3.82 -1.10 6.84
CA PRO A 24 -3.85 -1.44 8.27
C PRO A 24 -4.51 -0.35 9.12
N GLU A 25 -4.30 0.92 8.78
CA GLU A 25 -4.93 2.03 9.50
C GLU A 25 -6.46 2.07 9.27
N LEU A 26 -6.93 1.76 8.07
CA LEU A 26 -8.37 1.63 7.79
C LEU A 26 -8.99 0.47 8.57
N VAL A 27 -8.33 -0.70 8.62
CA VAL A 27 -8.74 -1.83 9.47
C VAL A 27 -8.81 -1.39 10.93
N ARG A 28 -7.76 -0.74 11.45
CA ARG A 28 -7.70 -0.26 12.85
C ARG A 28 -8.82 0.72 13.19
N ARG A 29 -9.25 1.54 12.23
CA ARG A 29 -10.37 2.49 12.38
C ARG A 29 -11.75 1.84 12.22
N GLY A 30 -11.82 0.54 11.94
CA GLY A 30 -13.09 -0.17 11.69
C GLY A 30 -13.77 0.27 10.39
N VAL A 31 -13.01 0.79 9.43
CA VAL A 31 -13.54 1.11 8.10
C VAL A 31 -13.79 -0.18 7.35
N ARG A 32 -14.99 -0.33 6.79
CA ARG A 32 -15.39 -1.53 6.05
C ARG A 32 -15.81 -1.19 4.62
N PRO A 33 -14.92 -1.31 3.64
CA PRO A 33 -15.28 -1.18 2.23
C PRO A 33 -16.12 -2.38 1.76
N ASP A 34 -16.92 -2.19 0.72
CA ASP A 34 -17.71 -3.28 0.13
C ASP A 34 -16.86 -4.27 -0.68
N ALA A 35 -15.72 -3.82 -1.20
CA ALA A 35 -14.75 -4.64 -1.91
C ALA A 35 -13.32 -4.14 -1.62
N VAL A 36 -12.37 -5.08 -1.56
CA VAL A 36 -10.94 -4.80 -1.42
C VAL A 36 -10.19 -5.56 -2.50
N THR A 37 -9.28 -4.88 -3.19
CA THR A 37 -8.39 -5.45 -4.19
C THR A 37 -7.08 -4.66 -4.18
N ASP A 38 -6.06 -5.20 -4.85
CA ASP A 38 -4.78 -4.54 -5.04
C ASP A 38 -4.31 -4.67 -6.51
N GLN A 39 -3.69 -3.60 -7.02
CA GLN A 39 -3.07 -3.55 -8.34
C GLN A 39 -1.68 -2.90 -8.28
N THR A 40 -0.99 -2.98 -7.15
CA THR A 40 0.43 -2.63 -7.10
C THR A 40 1.23 -3.56 -8.01
N SER A 41 2.44 -3.14 -8.40
CA SER A 41 3.36 -3.98 -9.15
C SER A 41 4.06 -5.02 -8.26
N ALA A 42 3.31 -5.74 -7.41
CA ALA A 42 3.84 -6.75 -6.48
C ALA A 42 4.58 -7.92 -7.16
N HIS A 43 4.40 -8.07 -8.48
CA HIS A 43 5.12 -9.03 -9.31
C HIS A 43 6.62 -8.73 -9.45
N ASP A 44 7.03 -7.46 -9.26
CA ASP A 44 8.43 -7.02 -9.25
C ASP A 44 8.74 -6.36 -7.89
N PRO A 45 9.24 -7.12 -6.91
CA PRO A 45 9.56 -6.59 -5.58
C PRO A 45 10.70 -5.57 -5.57
N LEU A 46 11.56 -5.53 -6.60
CA LEU A 46 12.71 -4.63 -6.63
C LEU A 46 12.31 -3.23 -7.10
N HIS A 47 11.48 -3.15 -8.16
CA HIS A 47 11.12 -1.88 -8.80
C HIS A 47 9.63 -1.54 -8.78
N GLY A 48 8.78 -2.45 -8.32
CA GLY A 48 7.33 -2.31 -8.39
C GLY A 48 6.63 -2.02 -7.06
N TYR A 49 7.32 -2.17 -5.94
CA TYR A 49 6.69 -2.12 -4.61
C TYR A 49 7.54 -1.37 -3.59
N LEU A 50 7.16 -0.12 -3.31
CA LEU A 50 7.85 0.73 -2.34
C LEU A 50 7.71 0.17 -0.91
N PRO A 51 8.81 -0.15 -0.20
CA PRO A 51 8.75 -0.59 1.18
C PRO A 51 8.08 0.43 2.11
N GLU A 52 7.43 -0.04 3.17
CA GLU A 52 6.83 0.80 4.20
C GLU A 52 7.89 1.71 4.86
N GLY A 53 7.53 2.97 5.13
CA GLY A 53 8.42 3.96 5.76
C GLY A 53 9.51 4.53 4.87
N TRP A 54 9.64 4.08 3.61
CA TRP A 54 10.66 4.55 2.68
C TRP A 54 10.16 5.73 1.84
N SER A 55 11.08 6.62 1.50
CA SER A 55 10.85 7.61 0.44
C SER A 55 11.16 7.00 -0.94
N VAL A 56 10.53 7.52 -2.00
CA VAL A 56 10.82 7.11 -3.38
C VAL A 56 12.32 7.31 -3.71
N ALA A 57 12.91 8.43 -3.29
CA ALA A 57 14.32 8.72 -3.54
C ALA A 57 15.26 7.74 -2.81
N GLU A 58 14.91 7.30 -1.60
CA GLU A 58 15.64 6.25 -0.89
C GLU A 58 15.56 4.91 -1.62
N TRP A 59 14.35 4.52 -2.02
CA TRP A 59 14.10 3.29 -2.75
C TRP A 59 14.87 3.22 -4.06
N GLU A 60 14.84 4.30 -4.86
CA GLU A 60 15.59 4.36 -6.13
C GLU A 60 17.10 4.23 -5.93
N ARG A 61 17.66 4.78 -4.85
CA ARG A 61 19.09 4.61 -4.53
C ARG A 61 19.39 3.19 -4.10
N ALA A 62 18.65 2.68 -3.13
CA ALA A 62 18.83 1.33 -2.61
C ALA A 62 18.62 0.24 -3.66
N ALA A 63 17.75 0.44 -4.65
CA ALA A 63 17.57 -0.52 -5.74
C ALA A 63 18.85 -0.73 -6.57
N ARG A 64 19.75 0.27 -6.61
CA ARG A 64 21.06 0.17 -7.25
C ARG A 64 22.13 -0.35 -6.30
N ASP A 65 22.10 0.12 -5.06
CA ASP A 65 23.19 -0.08 -4.10
C ASP A 65 23.05 -1.40 -3.31
N ASP A 66 21.82 -1.82 -3.02
CA ASP A 66 21.48 -3.01 -2.19
C ASP A 66 20.12 -3.60 -2.62
N PRO A 67 20.04 -4.24 -3.81
CA PRO A 67 18.79 -4.75 -4.36
C PRO A 67 18.18 -5.87 -3.50
N ASP A 68 19.00 -6.67 -2.82
CA ASP A 68 18.53 -7.77 -1.98
C ASP A 68 17.78 -7.24 -0.74
N ARG A 69 18.28 -6.17 -0.12
CA ARG A 69 17.56 -5.48 0.95
C ARG A 69 16.22 -4.93 0.47
N VAL A 70 16.19 -4.28 -0.70
CA VAL A 70 14.94 -3.75 -1.26
C VAL A 70 13.90 -4.85 -1.45
N ILE A 71 14.31 -5.99 -2.05
CA ILE A 71 13.41 -7.13 -2.25
C ILE A 71 12.90 -7.68 -0.92
N ALA A 72 13.76 -7.80 0.09
CA ALA A 72 13.37 -8.30 1.41
C ALA A 72 12.36 -7.35 2.10
N ASP A 73 12.65 -6.06 2.12
CA ASP A 73 11.82 -5.05 2.78
C ASP A 73 10.48 -4.83 2.04
N ALA A 74 10.50 -4.91 0.70
CA ALA A 74 9.28 -4.89 -0.13
C ALA A 74 8.38 -6.09 0.18
N LYS A 75 8.93 -7.32 0.24
CA LYS A 75 8.17 -8.53 0.59
C LYS A 75 7.61 -8.51 2.01
N ALA A 76 8.35 -7.95 2.97
CA ALA A 76 7.86 -7.73 4.32
C ALA A 76 6.65 -6.77 4.32
N SER A 77 6.73 -5.70 3.53
CA SER A 77 5.66 -4.72 3.35
C SER A 77 4.42 -5.34 2.68
N MET A 78 4.62 -6.10 1.59
CA MET A 78 3.55 -6.89 0.95
C MET A 78 2.84 -7.82 1.94
N THR A 79 3.60 -8.48 2.82
CA THR A 79 3.02 -9.38 3.84
C THR A 79 2.10 -8.60 4.79
N LYS A 80 2.52 -7.40 5.23
CA LYS A 80 1.69 -6.53 6.06
C LYS A 80 0.43 -6.05 5.33
N HIS A 81 0.57 -5.65 4.07
CA HIS A 81 -0.55 -5.24 3.22
C HIS A 81 -1.56 -6.39 3.06
N VAL A 82 -1.13 -7.59 2.68
CA VAL A 82 -2.03 -8.76 2.52
C VAL A 82 -2.71 -9.13 3.84
N ARG A 83 -2.02 -9.03 4.99
CA ARG A 83 -2.66 -9.24 6.30
C ARG A 83 -3.80 -8.25 6.56
N ALA A 84 -3.65 -6.99 6.14
CA ALA A 84 -4.75 -6.02 6.24
C ALA A 84 -5.89 -6.36 5.28
N MET A 85 -5.58 -6.78 4.05
CA MET A 85 -6.61 -7.24 3.09
C MET A 85 -7.43 -8.40 3.65
N LEU A 86 -6.80 -9.38 4.31
CA LEU A 86 -7.45 -10.51 4.95
C LEU A 86 -8.24 -10.15 6.22
N ALA A 87 -8.03 -8.96 6.78
CA ALA A 87 -8.68 -8.50 8.00
C ALA A 87 -9.92 -7.61 7.76
N PHE A 88 -10.22 -7.25 6.51
CA PHE A 88 -11.47 -6.59 6.13
C PHE A 88 -12.63 -7.59 6.00
#